data_AF-A0A7C3CJ92-F1
#
_entry.id   AF-A0A7C3CJ92-F1
#
_cell.length_a   1.000
_cell.length_b   1.000
_cell.length_c   1.000
_cell.angle_alpha   90.00
_cell.angle_beta   90.00
_cell.angle_gamma   90.00
#
_symmetry.space_group_name_H-M   'P 1'
#
loop_
_entity.id
_entity.type
_entity.pdbx_description
1 polymer ?
#
loop_
_entity_poly.entity_id
_entity_poly.type
_entity_poly.pdbx_seq_one_letter_code
_entity_poly.pdbx_strand_id
1 'polypeptide(L)'
;GDGSFDGETAVVFSLENTFKKGLIERLQKIARDYFGATTTISRHKKTKLVTLRVNSRTAVGLCKDFVEGKEKNKHYKARLFTMSAEFRRAVIDGHYATDGGNRHRIYTSSLKMVKSLNMLAATLGTTTSIYKDEREGRLGTEPNYAVLIYQLNRKNYGKIWFKKYQKVWMRIKEIRKINNSTAYCFEVKNGEPMFTVGTTGILTHNCRLRLDNRELQKRGGGLFGANPMTGSIGVVTINLPRIGYLAKDRDEFLERLDVLMDLAKESLETKRIFIERLTELGLYPYSKYYLRDIKLRRGSYWGNHFSTIGLVGMNEALLNLLGKDITTGEGNRFAQRVLNHMRKKMIKYQKETDNMYNLEATPAEGTTYRLAKLDQKKFPDIIFANDEAVKQNGAEPYYTNSSQLPVGYTNDIFEALDLQDDLQTKYTGGTVLHGFLGEKVNDIEVVKNLVRTIATKYSLPYFTFTPTFSICPEHGYIAGEHQTCPKCKVKLNKEKVKFEKV
;
A
#
# COMPACT_ATOMS: atom_id res chain seq x y z
N GLY A 1 -54.90 -20.99 3.67
CA GLY A 1 -54.83 -21.23 5.12
C GLY A 1 -54.01 -20.10 5.69
N ASP A 2 -54.61 -19.36 6.59
CA ASP A 2 -54.07 -18.11 7.14
C ASP A 2 -52.84 -18.50 7.95
N GLY A 3 -51.67 -18.42 7.32
CA GLY A 3 -50.42 -18.80 7.95
C GLY A 3 -50.17 -17.86 9.12
N SER A 4 -50.08 -18.39 10.32
CA SER A 4 -49.77 -17.63 11.53
C SER A 4 -48.39 -18.02 12.05
N PHE A 5 -47.83 -17.18 12.92
CA PHE A 5 -46.61 -17.49 13.64
C PHE A 5 -46.99 -17.90 15.06
N ASP A 6 -46.33 -18.93 15.57
CA ASP A 6 -46.43 -19.33 16.98
C ASP A 6 -45.57 -18.45 17.90
N GLY A 7 -44.92 -17.42 17.35
CA GLY A 7 -43.87 -16.62 17.99
C GLY A 7 -42.70 -16.34 17.04
N GLU A 8 -41.48 -16.66 17.46
CA GLU A 8 -40.25 -16.53 16.66
C GLU A 8 -39.78 -17.84 16.00
N THR A 9 -40.44 -18.96 16.27
CA THR A 9 -39.83 -20.29 16.09
C THR A 9 -40.44 -21.14 15.00
N ALA A 10 -41.73 -21.02 14.71
CA ALA A 10 -42.36 -21.77 13.63
C ALA A 10 -43.40 -20.99 12.82
N VAL A 11 -43.52 -21.40 11.55
CA VAL A 11 -44.62 -21.00 10.67
C VAL A 11 -45.72 -22.06 10.74
N VAL A 12 -46.94 -21.65 11.05
CA VAL A 12 -48.08 -22.55 11.28
C VAL A 12 -49.11 -22.34 10.18
N PHE A 13 -49.45 -23.39 9.45
CA PHE A 13 -50.51 -23.39 8.46
C PHE A 13 -51.70 -24.21 8.96
N SER A 14 -52.84 -23.56 9.12
CA SER A 14 -54.12 -24.24 9.32
C SER A 14 -54.78 -24.45 7.95
N LEU A 15 -54.91 -25.71 7.53
CA LEU A 15 -55.40 -26.11 6.21
C LEU A 15 -56.66 -26.95 6.37
N GLU A 16 -57.69 -26.73 5.55
CA GLU A 16 -58.83 -27.66 5.53
C GLU A 16 -58.39 -29.02 4.99
N ASN A 17 -58.98 -30.10 5.51
CA ASN A 17 -58.61 -31.48 5.15
C ASN A 17 -58.82 -31.79 3.64
N THR A 18 -59.57 -30.95 2.93
CA THR A 18 -59.82 -30.99 1.47
C THR A 18 -58.65 -30.42 0.66
N PHE A 19 -57.79 -29.57 1.24
CA PHE A 19 -56.57 -29.11 0.59
C PHE A 19 -55.57 -30.27 0.51
N LYS A 20 -55.55 -30.88 -0.69
CA LYS A 20 -54.83 -32.09 -1.11
C LYS A 20 -53.51 -32.34 -0.36
N LYS A 21 -53.26 -33.62 -0.02
CA LYS A 21 -51.98 -34.20 0.45
C LYS A 21 -50.74 -33.60 -0.25
N GLY A 22 -50.87 -33.31 -1.55
CA GLY A 22 -49.81 -32.70 -2.35
C GLY A 22 -49.40 -31.27 -1.93
N LEU A 23 -50.28 -30.45 -1.34
CA LEU A 23 -49.89 -29.14 -0.81
C LEU A 23 -49.04 -29.30 0.46
N ILE A 24 -49.44 -30.20 1.35
CA ILE A 24 -48.68 -30.53 2.57
C ILE A 24 -47.31 -31.08 2.17
N GLU A 25 -47.26 -32.04 1.24
CA GLU A 25 -45.99 -32.61 0.75
C GLU A 25 -45.08 -31.55 0.11
N ARG A 26 -45.64 -30.61 -0.66
CA ARG A 26 -44.89 -29.48 -1.23
C ARG A 26 -44.34 -28.55 -0.15
N LEU A 27 -45.15 -28.19 0.85
CA LEU A 27 -44.71 -27.34 1.96
C LEU A 27 -43.63 -28.03 2.80
N GLN A 28 -43.75 -29.34 3.03
CA GLN A 28 -42.72 -30.14 3.70
C GLN A 28 -41.43 -30.22 2.88
N LYS A 29 -41.54 -30.35 1.56
CA LYS A 29 -40.38 -30.32 0.66
C LYS A 29 -39.70 -28.97 0.70
N ILE A 30 -40.45 -27.87 0.59
CA ILE A 30 -39.91 -26.50 0.70
C ILE A 30 -39.20 -26.29 2.04
N ALA A 31 -39.83 -26.72 3.14
CA ALA A 31 -39.27 -26.65 4.49
C ALA A 31 -37.91 -27.36 4.59
N ARG A 32 -37.79 -28.57 4.04
CA ARG A 32 -36.53 -29.33 4.05
C ARG A 32 -35.49 -28.73 3.11
N ASP A 33 -35.85 -28.52 1.86
CA ASP A 33 -34.90 -28.20 0.79
C ASP A 33 -34.33 -26.78 0.94
N TYR A 34 -35.14 -25.82 1.40
CA TYR A 34 -34.74 -24.41 1.47
C TYR A 34 -34.41 -23.92 2.88
N PHE A 35 -34.98 -24.55 3.92
CA PHE A 35 -34.81 -24.09 5.30
C PHE A 35 -34.17 -25.13 6.22
N GLY A 36 -33.87 -26.34 5.74
CA GLY A 36 -33.36 -27.43 6.58
C GLY A 36 -34.29 -27.78 7.74
N ALA A 37 -35.57 -27.46 7.61
CA ALA A 37 -36.52 -27.41 8.72
C ALA A 37 -37.31 -28.71 8.86
N THR A 38 -37.56 -29.12 10.10
CA THR A 38 -38.48 -30.22 10.39
C THR A 38 -39.92 -29.70 10.42
N THR A 39 -40.86 -30.58 10.06
CA THR A 39 -42.28 -30.24 10.04
C THR A 39 -43.08 -31.15 10.95
N THR A 40 -44.04 -30.60 11.68
CA THR A 40 -44.99 -31.34 12.51
C THR A 40 -46.40 -31.22 11.95
N ILE A 41 -47.13 -32.33 11.86
CA ILE A 41 -48.52 -32.34 11.36
C ILE A 41 -49.45 -32.74 12.49
N SER A 42 -50.49 -31.95 12.73
CA SER A 42 -51.56 -32.24 13.69
C SER A 42 -52.91 -32.24 12.98
N ARG A 43 -53.73 -33.26 13.20
CA ARG A 43 -55.06 -33.40 12.57
C ARG A 43 -56.15 -33.21 13.61
N HIS A 44 -57.03 -32.24 13.41
CA HIS A 44 -58.11 -31.89 14.33
C HIS A 44 -59.41 -32.56 13.87
N LYS A 45 -59.82 -33.63 14.57
CA LYS A 45 -61.00 -34.45 14.21
C LYS A 45 -62.33 -33.67 14.20
N LYS A 46 -62.51 -32.71 15.11
CA LYS A 46 -63.75 -31.92 15.24
C LYS A 46 -63.90 -30.84 14.16
N THR A 47 -62.81 -30.12 13.86
CA THR A 47 -62.83 -29.00 12.90
C THR A 47 -62.49 -29.40 11.48
N LYS A 48 -62.08 -30.66 11.25
CA LYS A 48 -61.55 -31.15 9.97
C LYS A 48 -60.40 -30.28 9.43
N LEU A 49 -59.61 -29.68 10.33
CA LEU A 49 -58.41 -28.93 9.97
C LEU A 49 -57.16 -29.79 10.16
N VAL A 50 -56.19 -29.57 9.29
CA VAL A 50 -54.83 -30.09 9.38
C VAL A 50 -53.89 -28.93 9.61
N THR A 51 -53.16 -28.99 10.72
CA THR A 51 -52.17 -27.99 11.09
C THR A 51 -50.80 -28.50 10.70
N LEU A 52 -50.09 -27.77 9.83
CA LEU A 52 -48.69 -28.02 9.48
C LEU A 52 -47.82 -26.94 10.14
N ARG A 53 -46.92 -27.36 11.03
CA ARG A 53 -45.94 -26.49 11.69
C ARG A 53 -44.56 -26.71 11.06
N VAL A 54 -43.96 -25.64 10.56
CA VAL A 54 -42.60 -25.64 10.02
C VAL A 54 -41.67 -25.01 11.06
N ASN A 55 -40.86 -25.82 11.73
CA ASN A 55 -40.00 -25.38 12.84
C ASN A 55 -38.72 -24.73 12.30
N SER A 56 -38.78 -23.42 12.01
CA SER A 56 -37.63 -22.67 11.51
C SER A 56 -37.74 -21.18 11.84
N ARG A 57 -36.81 -20.71 12.68
CA ARG A 57 -36.63 -19.27 12.93
C ARG A 57 -36.32 -18.50 11.64
N THR A 58 -35.61 -19.12 10.70
CA THR A 58 -35.30 -18.53 9.38
C THR A 58 -36.56 -18.37 8.53
N ALA A 59 -37.44 -19.37 8.51
CA ALA A 59 -38.72 -19.27 7.79
C ALA A 59 -39.63 -18.22 8.42
N VAL A 60 -39.70 -18.15 9.77
CA VAL A 60 -40.43 -17.10 10.48
C VAL A 60 -39.87 -15.72 10.16
N GLY A 61 -38.54 -15.56 10.18
CA GLY A 61 -37.87 -14.31 9.81
C GLY A 61 -38.17 -13.87 8.38
N LEU A 62 -38.14 -14.81 7.42
CA LEU A 62 -38.48 -14.54 6.03
C LEU A 62 -39.95 -14.09 5.87
N CYS A 63 -40.88 -14.78 6.53
CA CYS A 63 -42.29 -14.43 6.46
C CYS A 63 -42.58 -13.10 7.19
N LYS A 64 -41.92 -12.80 8.31
CA LYS A 64 -41.98 -11.49 8.97
C LYS A 64 -41.44 -10.39 8.07
N ASP A 65 -40.26 -10.59 7.47
CA ASP A 65 -39.69 -9.63 6.52
C ASP A 65 -40.62 -9.37 5.34
N PHE A 66 -41.31 -10.41 4.84
CA PHE A 66 -42.27 -10.32 3.73
C PHE A 66 -43.57 -9.60 4.12
N VAL A 67 -44.16 -9.94 5.27
CA VAL A 67 -45.42 -9.35 5.77
C VAL A 67 -45.22 -7.91 6.25
N GLU A 68 -44.11 -7.62 6.91
CA GLU A 68 -43.77 -6.27 7.39
C GLU A 68 -43.27 -5.36 6.26
N GLY A 69 -43.17 -5.87 5.02
CA GLY A 69 -42.69 -5.10 3.87
C GLY A 69 -41.27 -4.56 4.07
N LYS A 70 -40.45 -5.19 4.92
CA LYS A 70 -39.13 -4.67 5.28
C LYS A 70 -38.19 -4.70 4.08
N GLU A 71 -37.99 -3.53 3.48
CA GLU A 71 -37.00 -3.32 2.44
C GLU A 71 -35.59 -3.62 2.95
N LYS A 72 -35.05 -4.80 2.62
CA LYS A 72 -33.62 -5.05 2.82
C LYS A 72 -32.86 -4.42 1.67
N ASN A 73 -32.22 -3.29 1.97
CA ASN A 73 -31.34 -2.57 1.05
C ASN A 73 -30.01 -3.32 0.83
N LYS A 74 -30.11 -4.55 0.32
CA LYS A 74 -28.99 -5.46 0.07
C LYS A 74 -28.08 -4.85 -0.98
N HIS A 75 -26.79 -4.88 -0.73
CA HIS A 75 -25.76 -4.43 -1.65
C HIS A 75 -24.44 -5.08 -1.24
N TYR A 76 -23.48 -5.12 -2.16
CA TYR A 76 -22.14 -5.59 -1.82
C TYR A 76 -21.34 -4.48 -1.17
N LYS A 77 -20.56 -4.84 -0.14
CA LYS A 77 -19.56 -3.96 0.44
C LYS A 77 -18.42 -3.74 -0.56
N ALA A 78 -17.79 -2.55 -0.51
CA ALA A 78 -16.66 -2.17 -1.37
C ALA A 78 -15.55 -3.24 -1.44
N ARG A 79 -15.30 -3.93 -0.31
CA ARG A 79 -14.36 -5.04 -0.17
C ARG A 79 -14.56 -6.15 -1.22
N LEU A 80 -15.78 -6.46 -1.65
CA LEU A 80 -16.00 -7.50 -2.65
C LEU A 80 -15.35 -7.15 -4.00
N PHE A 81 -15.48 -5.90 -4.44
CA PHE A 81 -15.07 -5.46 -5.77
C PHE A 81 -13.57 -5.46 -5.98
N THR A 82 -12.79 -5.61 -4.92
CA THR A 82 -11.34 -5.70 -4.95
C THR A 82 -10.83 -7.13 -4.74
N MET A 83 -11.74 -8.11 -4.56
CA MET A 83 -11.38 -9.52 -4.50
C MET A 83 -10.89 -10.05 -5.86
N SER A 84 -10.30 -11.25 -5.88
CA SER A 84 -9.79 -11.83 -7.13
C SER A 84 -10.90 -11.99 -8.17
N ALA A 85 -10.53 -12.09 -9.46
CA ALA A 85 -11.51 -12.32 -10.51
C ALA A 85 -12.26 -13.63 -10.30
N GLU A 86 -11.58 -14.67 -9.81
CA GLU A 86 -12.12 -15.98 -9.49
C GLU A 86 -13.15 -15.87 -8.35
N PHE A 87 -12.82 -15.16 -7.27
CA PHE A 87 -13.74 -14.99 -6.14
C PHE A 87 -14.98 -14.19 -6.54
N ARG A 88 -14.80 -13.10 -7.31
CA ARG A 88 -15.93 -12.29 -7.79
C ARG A 88 -16.82 -13.06 -8.77
N ARG A 89 -16.25 -13.94 -9.60
CA ARG A 89 -17.01 -14.89 -10.43
C ARG A 89 -17.79 -15.87 -9.57
N ALA A 90 -17.12 -16.49 -8.58
CA ALA A 90 -17.77 -17.41 -7.65
C ALA A 90 -18.94 -16.76 -6.88
N VAL A 91 -18.86 -15.46 -6.58
CA VAL A 91 -19.99 -14.73 -5.98
C VAL A 91 -21.16 -14.57 -6.96
N ILE A 92 -20.90 -14.30 -8.25
CA ILE A 92 -21.96 -14.32 -9.27
C ILE A 92 -22.54 -15.72 -9.41
N ASP A 93 -21.70 -16.75 -9.44
CA ASP A 93 -22.13 -18.15 -9.52
C ASP A 93 -23.00 -18.53 -8.31
N GLY A 94 -22.62 -18.04 -7.13
CA GLY A 94 -23.42 -18.15 -5.90
C GLY A 94 -24.81 -17.55 -6.05
N HIS A 95 -24.93 -16.34 -6.63
CA HIS A 95 -26.24 -15.76 -6.90
C HIS A 95 -27.03 -16.51 -7.96
N TYR A 96 -26.39 -17.07 -8.99
CA TYR A 96 -27.10 -17.93 -9.93
C TYR A 96 -27.59 -19.23 -9.28
N ALA A 97 -26.86 -19.76 -8.30
CA ALA A 97 -27.26 -20.94 -7.53
C ALA A 97 -28.38 -20.65 -6.52
N THR A 98 -28.44 -19.44 -5.95
CA THR A 98 -29.39 -19.08 -4.88
C THR A 98 -30.57 -18.23 -5.37
N ASP A 99 -30.28 -17.04 -5.87
CA ASP A 99 -31.25 -16.02 -6.29
C ASP A 99 -31.51 -16.06 -7.81
N GLY A 100 -30.95 -17.06 -8.49
CA GLY A 100 -31.07 -17.31 -9.91
C GLY A 100 -32.38 -18.01 -10.24
N GLY A 101 -32.92 -17.72 -11.41
CA GLY A 101 -34.09 -18.43 -11.93
C GLY A 101 -34.00 -18.69 -13.42
N ASN A 102 -35.11 -19.13 -14.01
CA ASN A 102 -35.20 -19.49 -15.42
C ASN A 102 -34.61 -18.39 -16.32
N ARG A 103 -33.91 -18.81 -17.39
CA ARG A 103 -33.23 -17.93 -18.38
C ARG A 103 -31.99 -17.19 -17.84
N HIS A 104 -31.31 -17.75 -16.83
CA HIS A 104 -30.02 -17.27 -16.33
C HIS A 104 -30.07 -15.81 -15.84
N ARG A 105 -31.06 -15.52 -14.99
CA ARG A 105 -31.27 -14.18 -14.40
C ARG A 105 -31.21 -14.26 -12.89
N ILE A 106 -30.65 -13.23 -12.26
CA ILE A 106 -30.61 -13.04 -10.81
C ILE A 106 -31.79 -12.13 -10.43
N TYR A 107 -32.64 -12.56 -9.49
CA TYR A 107 -33.83 -11.82 -9.08
C TYR A 107 -33.60 -11.11 -7.75
N THR A 108 -33.99 -9.83 -7.65
CA THR A 108 -33.86 -9.06 -6.42
C THR A 108 -34.89 -7.94 -6.35
N SER A 109 -35.37 -7.63 -5.15
CA SER A 109 -36.20 -6.45 -4.87
C SER A 109 -35.36 -5.20 -4.56
N SER A 110 -34.05 -5.33 -4.33
CA SER A 110 -33.18 -4.22 -3.96
C SER A 110 -32.58 -3.52 -5.18
N LEU A 111 -32.96 -2.26 -5.41
CA LEU A 111 -32.35 -1.43 -6.45
C LEU A 111 -30.85 -1.19 -6.22
N LYS A 112 -30.37 -1.16 -4.97
CA LYS A 112 -28.92 -1.10 -4.69
C LYS A 112 -28.23 -2.40 -5.07
N MET A 113 -28.87 -3.55 -4.86
CA MET A 113 -28.30 -4.84 -5.27
C MET A 113 -28.16 -4.92 -6.78
N VAL A 114 -29.16 -4.44 -7.54
CA VAL A 114 -29.07 -4.30 -9.00
C VAL A 114 -27.84 -3.50 -9.42
N LYS A 115 -27.61 -2.34 -8.78
CA LYS A 115 -26.43 -1.50 -9.05
C LYS A 115 -25.12 -2.21 -8.69
N SER A 116 -25.07 -2.91 -7.56
CA SER A 116 -23.89 -3.66 -7.12
C SER A 116 -23.58 -4.87 -8.00
N LEU A 117 -24.59 -5.61 -8.47
CA LEU A 117 -24.43 -6.70 -9.45
C LEU A 117 -23.91 -6.18 -10.79
N ASN A 118 -24.43 -5.04 -11.26
CA ASN A 118 -23.93 -4.41 -12.48
C ASN A 118 -22.46 -3.97 -12.34
N MET A 119 -22.08 -3.43 -11.18
CA MET A 119 -20.69 -3.08 -10.90
C MET A 119 -19.79 -4.33 -10.85
N LEU A 120 -20.25 -5.41 -10.21
CA LEU A 120 -19.51 -6.66 -10.09
C LEU A 120 -19.25 -7.27 -11.48
N ALA A 121 -20.30 -7.33 -12.31
CA ALA A 121 -20.21 -7.73 -13.72
C ALA A 121 -19.16 -6.89 -14.49
N ALA A 122 -19.19 -5.56 -14.33
CA ALA A 122 -18.22 -4.67 -14.97
C ALA A 122 -16.77 -4.94 -14.53
N THR A 123 -16.53 -5.22 -13.24
CA THR A 123 -15.17 -5.57 -12.75
C THR A 123 -14.61 -6.87 -13.35
N LEU A 124 -15.49 -7.75 -13.84
CA LEU A 124 -15.13 -9.00 -14.50
C LEU A 124 -15.06 -8.84 -16.03
N GLY A 125 -15.20 -7.62 -16.54
CA GLY A 125 -15.18 -7.33 -17.97
C GLY A 125 -16.48 -7.71 -18.68
N THR A 126 -17.58 -7.82 -17.95
CA THR A 126 -18.90 -8.22 -18.45
C THR A 126 -19.91 -7.07 -18.28
N THR A 127 -21.18 -7.26 -18.66
CA THR A 127 -22.22 -6.23 -18.52
C THR A 127 -23.55 -6.83 -18.10
N THR A 128 -24.57 -6.01 -17.77
CA THR A 128 -25.89 -6.49 -17.36
C THR A 128 -27.04 -5.86 -18.15
N SER A 129 -28.14 -6.61 -18.33
CA SER A 129 -29.47 -6.07 -18.64
C SER A 129 -30.34 -6.20 -17.41
N ILE A 130 -31.14 -5.17 -17.15
CA ILE A 130 -32.02 -5.10 -15.99
C ILE A 130 -33.45 -5.03 -16.50
N TYR A 131 -34.30 -5.95 -16.05
CA TYR A 131 -35.72 -5.98 -16.33
C TYR A 131 -36.46 -5.66 -15.03
N LYS A 132 -37.37 -4.68 -15.08
CA LYS A 132 -38.22 -4.30 -13.95
C LYS A 132 -39.60 -4.92 -14.17
N ASP A 133 -40.10 -5.64 -13.17
CA ASP A 133 -41.45 -6.21 -13.19
C ASP A 133 -42.42 -5.27 -12.46
N GLU A 134 -43.29 -4.64 -13.24
CA GLU A 134 -44.28 -3.66 -12.78
C GLU A 134 -45.72 -4.11 -13.04
N ARG A 135 -45.95 -5.39 -13.37
CA ARG A 135 -47.28 -5.89 -13.72
C ARG A 135 -48.29 -5.73 -12.56
N GLU A 136 -49.54 -5.42 -12.90
CA GLU A 136 -50.66 -5.38 -11.95
C GLU A 136 -50.98 -6.79 -11.39
N GLY A 137 -51.37 -6.88 -10.12
CA GLY A 137 -51.72 -8.15 -9.45
C GLY A 137 -50.56 -8.89 -8.77
N ARG A 138 -49.40 -8.25 -8.57
CA ARG A 138 -48.26 -8.78 -7.80
C ARG A 138 -48.50 -8.70 -6.28
N LEU A 139 -47.97 -9.68 -5.54
CA LEU A 139 -48.15 -9.77 -4.08
C LEU A 139 -47.40 -8.69 -3.28
N GLY A 140 -46.36 -8.08 -3.84
CA GLY A 140 -45.60 -7.00 -3.20
C GLY A 140 -45.93 -5.63 -3.79
N THR A 141 -45.81 -4.56 -3.01
CA THR A 141 -46.05 -3.17 -3.45
C THR A 141 -44.89 -2.57 -4.25
N GLU A 142 -43.67 -3.10 -4.11
CA GLU A 142 -42.44 -2.57 -4.75
C GLU A 142 -41.92 -3.43 -5.91
N PRO A 143 -41.43 -2.83 -7.00
CA PRO A 143 -41.08 -3.55 -8.22
C PRO A 143 -39.92 -4.53 -7.99
N ASN A 144 -40.04 -5.73 -8.57
CA ASN A 144 -38.96 -6.71 -8.58
C ASN A 144 -38.06 -6.53 -9.80
N TYR A 145 -36.77 -6.79 -9.65
CA TYR A 145 -35.78 -6.68 -10.72
C TYR A 145 -35.25 -8.05 -11.10
N ALA A 146 -35.10 -8.30 -12.39
CA ALA A 146 -34.35 -9.42 -12.93
C ALA A 146 -33.09 -8.88 -13.63
N VAL A 147 -31.93 -9.32 -13.18
CA VAL A 147 -30.61 -8.91 -13.70
C VAL A 147 -30.03 -10.06 -14.50
N LEU A 148 -29.80 -9.83 -15.79
CA LEU A 148 -29.12 -10.77 -16.70
C LEU A 148 -27.68 -10.29 -16.88
N ILE A 149 -26.68 -11.11 -16.53
CA ILE A 149 -25.27 -10.77 -16.74
C ILE A 149 -24.79 -11.37 -18.06
N TYR A 150 -24.43 -10.54 -19.04
CA TYR A 150 -23.89 -10.97 -20.33
C TYR A 150 -22.39 -11.16 -20.27
N GLN A 151 -21.89 -12.21 -20.92
CA GLN A 151 -20.53 -12.25 -21.43
C GLN A 151 -20.49 -11.54 -22.79
N LEU A 152 -20.28 -10.22 -22.82
CA LEU A 152 -20.08 -9.50 -24.09
C LEU A 152 -18.87 -8.57 -24.02
N ASN A 153 -18.00 -8.72 -25.02
CA ASN A 153 -16.79 -7.95 -25.33
C ASN A 153 -17.10 -6.47 -25.73
N ARG A 154 -17.83 -5.72 -24.91
CA ARG A 154 -18.08 -4.29 -25.18
C ARG A 154 -16.88 -3.44 -24.75
N LYS A 155 -16.41 -2.58 -25.65
CA LYS A 155 -15.26 -1.67 -25.42
C LYS A 155 -15.65 -0.31 -24.82
N ASN A 156 -16.93 0.05 -24.77
CA ASN A 156 -17.41 1.33 -24.24
C ASN A 156 -18.85 1.24 -23.71
N TYR A 157 -19.25 2.21 -22.87
CA TYR A 157 -20.64 2.46 -22.51
C TYR A 157 -20.92 3.97 -22.56
N GLY A 158 -21.38 4.45 -23.72
CA GLY A 158 -21.69 5.86 -23.96
C GLY A 158 -20.52 6.80 -23.60
N LYS A 159 -20.82 7.91 -22.92
CA LYS A 159 -19.81 8.88 -22.41
C LYS A 159 -19.32 8.58 -20.99
N ILE A 160 -19.79 7.50 -20.37
CA ILE A 160 -19.56 7.21 -18.94
C ILE A 160 -18.18 6.58 -18.75
N TRP A 161 -17.86 5.57 -19.56
CA TRP A 161 -16.56 4.91 -19.53
C TRP A 161 -16.19 4.24 -20.86
N PHE A 162 -14.89 4.04 -21.08
CA PHE A 162 -14.34 3.28 -22.21
C PHE A 162 -13.17 2.39 -21.76
N LYS A 163 -12.86 1.33 -22.52
CA LYS A 163 -11.76 0.39 -22.22
C LYS A 163 -10.60 0.58 -23.19
N LYS A 164 -9.39 0.78 -22.67
CA LYS A 164 -8.14 0.91 -23.45
C LYS A 164 -6.98 0.25 -22.70
N TYR A 165 -6.18 -0.55 -23.38
CA TYR A 165 -5.03 -1.27 -22.81
C TYR A 165 -5.35 -2.09 -21.55
N GLN A 166 -6.43 -2.89 -21.62
CA GLN A 166 -6.98 -3.67 -20.49
C GLN A 166 -7.45 -2.86 -19.26
N LYS A 167 -7.42 -1.52 -19.31
CA LYS A 167 -7.88 -0.64 -18.23
C LYS A 167 -9.22 0.00 -18.59
N VAL A 168 -10.06 0.23 -17.57
CA VAL A 168 -11.32 0.98 -17.69
C VAL A 168 -11.05 2.44 -17.37
N TRP A 169 -11.49 3.33 -18.25
CA TRP A 169 -11.32 4.77 -18.17
C TRP A 169 -12.67 5.42 -17.95
N MET A 170 -12.78 6.29 -16.95
CA MET A 170 -14.00 7.04 -16.63
C MET A 170 -13.79 8.54 -16.85
N ARG A 171 -14.83 9.23 -17.32
CA ARG A 171 -14.77 10.68 -17.50
C ARG A 171 -15.03 11.39 -16.16
N ILE A 172 -14.10 12.23 -15.73
CA ILE A 172 -14.26 13.07 -14.54
C ILE A 172 -15.33 14.13 -14.85
N LYS A 173 -16.32 14.25 -13.96
CA LYS A 173 -17.42 15.21 -14.11
C LYS A 173 -17.04 16.60 -13.61
N GLU A 174 -16.38 16.68 -12.46
CA GLU A 174 -16.00 17.92 -11.78
C GLU A 174 -14.81 17.64 -10.85
N ILE A 175 -13.94 18.63 -10.64
CA ILE A 175 -12.84 18.58 -9.68
C ILE A 175 -13.00 19.78 -8.74
N ARG A 176 -13.06 19.53 -7.44
CA ARG A 176 -13.12 20.57 -6.39
C ARG A 176 -11.92 20.44 -5.47
N LYS A 177 -11.31 21.58 -5.12
CA LYS A 177 -10.26 21.63 -4.11
C LYS A 177 -10.90 21.62 -2.72
N ILE A 178 -10.49 20.68 -1.88
CA ILE A 178 -10.88 20.62 -0.46
C ILE A 178 -9.68 21.10 0.34
N ASN A 179 -9.86 22.14 1.17
CA ASN A 179 -8.80 22.65 2.03
C ASN A 179 -8.41 21.59 3.07
N ASN A 180 -7.11 21.48 3.38
CA ASN A 180 -6.54 20.52 4.34
C ASN A 180 -6.70 19.02 3.98
N SER A 181 -6.92 18.67 2.72
CA SER A 181 -6.90 17.25 2.27
C SER A 181 -5.63 16.93 1.49
N THR A 182 -4.98 15.80 1.83
CA THR A 182 -3.79 15.25 1.14
C THR A 182 -4.14 14.17 0.11
N ALA A 183 -5.43 13.87 -0.08
CA ALA A 183 -5.91 12.82 -0.98
C ALA A 183 -7.01 13.34 -1.92
N TYR A 184 -7.08 12.75 -3.12
CA TYR A 184 -8.22 12.94 -4.01
C TYR A 184 -9.38 12.07 -3.52
N CYS A 185 -10.51 12.71 -3.22
CA CYS A 185 -11.75 12.03 -2.87
C CYS A 185 -12.64 11.93 -4.12
N PHE A 186 -13.02 10.70 -4.49
CA PHE A 186 -13.92 10.46 -5.61
C PHE A 186 -15.31 10.17 -5.07
N GLU A 187 -16.20 11.15 -5.17
CA GLU A 187 -17.62 11.00 -4.85
C GLU A 187 -18.42 10.68 -6.11
N VAL A 188 -19.24 9.63 -6.02
CA VAL A 188 -20.37 9.44 -6.93
C VAL A 188 -21.59 10.17 -6.37
N LYS A 189 -22.51 10.58 -7.25
CA LYS A 189 -23.66 11.49 -7.03
C LYS A 189 -24.56 11.19 -5.80
N ASN A 190 -24.33 10.08 -5.09
CA ASN A 190 -25.11 9.64 -3.93
C ASN A 190 -24.35 9.71 -2.59
N GLY A 191 -23.27 10.49 -2.48
CA GLY A 191 -22.69 10.90 -1.19
C GLY A 191 -21.88 9.83 -0.43
N GLU A 192 -21.64 8.66 -1.02
CA GLU A 192 -20.67 7.69 -0.47
C GLU A 192 -19.35 7.80 -1.27
N PRO A 193 -18.21 8.12 -0.63
CA PRO A 193 -16.91 8.12 -1.29
C PRO A 193 -16.53 6.69 -1.64
N MET A 194 -16.28 6.42 -2.93
CA MET A 194 -16.05 5.05 -3.38
C MET A 194 -14.58 4.63 -3.25
N PHE A 195 -13.65 5.58 -3.24
CA PHE A 195 -12.23 5.34 -2.95
C PHE A 195 -11.47 6.66 -2.75
N THR A 196 -10.52 6.66 -1.82
CA THR A 196 -9.47 7.68 -1.67
C THR A 196 -8.22 7.20 -2.41
N VAL A 197 -7.68 8.03 -3.30
CA VAL A 197 -6.37 7.77 -3.91
C VAL A 197 -5.36 8.64 -3.18
N GLY A 198 -4.53 8.01 -2.36
CA GLY A 198 -3.32 8.64 -1.83
C GLY A 198 -2.46 9.09 -3.00
N THR A 199 -1.98 10.33 -2.95
CA THR A 199 -1.43 11.09 -4.08
C THR A 199 -0.18 10.52 -4.75
N THR A 200 0.38 9.41 -4.26
CA THR A 200 1.66 8.88 -4.76
C THR A 200 1.67 7.38 -5.06
N GLY A 201 0.74 6.57 -4.57
CA GLY A 201 0.89 5.10 -4.62
C GLY A 201 2.16 4.58 -3.92
N ILE A 202 2.87 5.45 -3.19
CA ILE A 202 4.13 5.21 -2.50
C ILE A 202 3.89 5.64 -1.05
N LEU A 203 3.86 4.68 -0.14
CA LEU A 203 3.95 4.92 1.30
C LEU A 203 5.42 4.75 1.69
N THR A 204 6.10 5.86 1.97
CA THR A 204 7.45 5.84 2.56
C THR A 204 7.29 5.81 4.07
N HIS A 205 7.90 4.84 4.75
CA HIS A 205 7.97 4.86 6.22
C HIS A 205 9.30 5.51 6.65
N ASN A 206 9.22 6.62 7.40
CA ASN A 206 10.37 7.45 7.79
C ASN A 206 11.14 8.01 6.58
N CYS A 207 12.33 8.59 6.82
CA CYS A 207 13.01 9.50 5.90
C CYS A 207 13.16 8.99 4.45
N ARG A 208 13.26 7.67 4.19
CA ARG A 208 13.54 7.14 2.84
C ARG A 208 12.91 5.79 2.47
N LEU A 209 12.37 4.96 3.38
CA LEU A 209 12.07 3.53 3.09
C LEU A 209 11.14 3.31 1.87
N ARG A 210 11.60 2.55 0.88
CA ARG A 210 10.84 2.08 -0.29
C ARG A 210 10.47 0.61 -0.18
N LEU A 211 9.30 0.25 -0.73
CA LEU A 211 8.78 -1.11 -0.84
C LEU A 211 8.52 -1.46 -2.32
N ASP A 212 9.15 -2.49 -2.88
CA ASP A 212 8.73 -3.05 -4.19
C ASP A 212 7.63 -4.11 -3.97
N ASN A 213 6.40 -3.73 -4.32
CA ASN A 213 5.22 -4.57 -4.15
C ASN A 213 5.24 -5.87 -4.99
N ARG A 214 6.11 -5.99 -6.01
CA ARG A 214 6.21 -7.20 -6.86
C ARG A 214 7.00 -8.32 -6.20
N GLU A 215 8.01 -8.01 -5.40
CA GLU A 215 8.73 -9.04 -4.61
C GLU A 215 7.91 -9.47 -3.38
N LEU A 216 7.11 -8.55 -2.83
CA LEU A 216 6.12 -8.82 -1.78
C LEU A 216 4.99 -9.76 -2.22
N GLN A 217 4.66 -9.84 -3.52
CA GLN A 217 3.61 -10.73 -4.02
C GLN A 217 3.85 -12.20 -3.69
N LYS A 218 5.09 -12.63 -3.44
CA LYS A 218 5.34 -14.03 -3.06
C LYS A 218 4.96 -14.34 -1.62
N ARG A 219 4.84 -13.38 -0.70
CA ARG A 219 4.93 -13.69 0.75
C ARG A 219 4.14 -12.79 1.73
N GLY A 220 2.95 -12.34 1.33
CA GLY A 220 1.85 -12.11 2.28
C GLY A 220 1.61 -10.66 2.73
N GLY A 221 0.76 -9.97 1.98
CA GLY A 221 -0.12 -8.91 2.46
C GLY A 221 -1.55 -9.26 2.05
N GLY A 222 -2.56 -8.92 2.85
CA GLY A 222 -3.95 -9.14 2.47
C GLY A 222 -4.28 -8.53 1.09
N LEU A 223 -5.40 -8.96 0.53
CA LEU A 223 -5.83 -8.79 -0.87
C LEU A 223 -5.92 -7.34 -1.42
N PHE A 224 -5.48 -6.30 -0.69
CA PHE A 224 -5.55 -4.87 -1.07
C PHE A 224 -4.25 -4.08 -1.00
N GLY A 225 -3.07 -4.70 -1.06
CA GLY A 225 -1.85 -3.98 -1.46
C GLY A 225 -1.46 -2.74 -0.64
N ALA A 226 -2.04 -2.53 0.54
CA ALA A 226 -1.48 -1.70 1.57
C ALA A 226 -0.66 -2.63 2.45
N ASN A 227 0.63 -2.36 2.64
CA ASN A 227 1.42 -3.00 3.69
C ASN A 227 1.54 -2.03 4.89
N PRO A 228 0.47 -1.68 5.64
CA PRO A 228 0.59 -0.81 6.82
C PRO A 228 1.18 -1.53 8.04
N MET A 229 1.91 -2.63 7.84
CA MET A 229 2.48 -3.48 8.90
C MET A 229 3.85 -4.03 8.47
N THR A 230 4.63 -3.17 7.84
CA THR A 230 6.01 -3.43 7.40
C THR A 230 6.88 -2.24 7.81
N GLY A 231 8.18 -2.45 7.80
CA GLY A 231 9.19 -1.49 8.23
C GLY A 231 10.54 -2.16 8.16
N SER A 232 11.52 -1.63 8.88
CA SER A 232 12.83 -2.26 9.04
C SER A 232 13.02 -2.71 10.48
N ILE A 233 13.54 -3.91 10.70
CA ILE A 233 13.94 -4.37 12.05
C ILE A 233 15.17 -3.61 12.57
N GLY A 234 15.93 -3.01 11.65
CA GLY A 234 17.19 -2.35 11.92
C GLY A 234 17.97 -2.11 10.64
N VAL A 235 18.88 -1.15 10.74
CA VAL A 235 19.77 -0.75 9.65
C VAL A 235 21.22 -0.97 10.10
N VAL A 236 22.00 -1.68 9.30
CA VAL A 236 23.47 -1.73 9.42
C VAL A 236 24.06 -1.00 8.23
N THR A 237 24.89 0.02 8.48
CA THR A 237 25.52 0.83 7.42
C THR A 237 26.97 0.44 7.23
N ILE A 238 27.35 0.09 6.00
CA ILE A 238 28.72 -0.25 5.62
C ILE A 238 29.52 1.03 5.33
N ASN A 239 30.71 1.11 5.93
CA ASN A 239 31.67 2.19 5.72
C ASN A 239 32.52 1.90 4.48
N LEU A 240 32.05 2.33 3.30
CA LEU A 240 32.76 2.06 2.03
C LEU A 240 34.12 2.75 1.92
N PRO A 241 34.34 4.00 2.40
CA PRO A 241 35.64 4.67 2.35
C PRO A 241 36.76 3.82 2.95
N ARG A 242 36.50 3.18 4.10
CA ARG A 242 37.46 2.26 4.73
C ARG A 242 37.78 1.06 3.85
N ILE A 243 36.81 0.52 3.12
CA ILE A 243 37.07 -0.59 2.19
C ILE A 243 37.93 -0.10 1.03
N GLY A 244 37.59 1.07 0.47
CA GLY A 244 38.34 1.69 -0.63
C GLY A 244 39.80 1.95 -0.27
N TYR A 245 40.05 2.40 0.96
CA TYR A 245 41.40 2.63 1.49
C TYR A 245 42.20 1.35 1.72
N LEU A 246 41.55 0.27 2.19
CA LEU A 246 42.24 -0.97 2.55
C LEU A 246 42.42 -1.95 1.39
N ALA A 247 41.61 -1.85 0.35
CA ALA A 247 41.67 -2.73 -0.81
C ALA A 247 42.75 -2.27 -1.80
N LYS A 248 43.48 -3.23 -2.37
CA LYS A 248 44.49 -2.95 -3.41
C LYS A 248 43.87 -2.80 -4.79
N ASP A 249 42.78 -3.51 -5.03
CA ASP A 249 42.08 -3.53 -6.30
C ASP A 249 40.57 -3.72 -6.13
N ARG A 250 39.88 -3.74 -7.27
CA ARG A 250 38.43 -3.84 -7.35
C ARG A 250 37.88 -5.17 -6.85
N ASP A 251 38.63 -6.24 -6.96
CA ASP A 251 38.17 -7.57 -6.58
C ASP A 251 38.34 -7.74 -5.06
N GLU A 252 39.48 -7.33 -4.51
CA GLU A 252 39.69 -7.27 -3.05
C GLU A 252 38.66 -6.34 -2.38
N PHE A 253 38.28 -5.24 -3.02
CA PHE A 253 37.21 -4.36 -2.53
C PHE A 253 35.89 -5.13 -2.34
N LEU A 254 35.49 -5.92 -3.34
CA LEU A 254 34.23 -6.68 -3.31
C LEU A 254 34.30 -7.84 -2.31
N GLU A 255 35.46 -8.49 -2.15
CA GLU A 255 35.67 -9.53 -1.14
C GLU A 255 35.55 -8.97 0.28
N ARG A 256 36.17 -7.83 0.56
CA ARG A 256 36.06 -7.15 1.86
C ARG A 256 34.64 -6.68 2.13
N LEU A 257 33.95 -6.20 1.09
CA LEU A 257 32.54 -5.84 1.18
C LEU A 257 31.68 -7.07 1.52
N ASP A 258 31.96 -8.23 0.91
CA ASP A 258 31.24 -9.47 1.18
C ASP A 258 31.34 -9.89 2.65
N VAL A 259 32.54 -9.84 3.23
CA VAL A 259 32.76 -10.13 4.65
C VAL A 259 31.89 -9.22 5.52
N LEU A 260 31.92 -7.91 5.26
CA LEU A 260 31.14 -6.95 6.06
C LEU A 260 29.63 -7.10 5.87
N MET A 261 29.17 -7.46 4.67
CA MET A 261 27.76 -7.74 4.41
C MET A 261 27.31 -9.03 5.11
N ASP A 262 28.17 -10.05 5.19
CA ASP A 262 27.86 -11.29 5.91
C ASP A 262 27.76 -11.00 7.43
N LEU A 263 28.65 -10.18 8.00
CA LEU A 263 28.49 -9.71 9.39
C LEU A 263 27.21 -8.88 9.60
N ALA A 264 26.87 -8.01 8.64
CA ALA A 264 25.65 -7.21 8.72
C ALA A 264 24.39 -8.11 8.74
N LYS A 265 24.38 -9.16 7.92
CA LYS A 265 23.34 -10.20 7.92
C LYS A 265 23.20 -10.83 9.30
N GLU A 266 24.29 -11.35 9.86
CA GLU A 266 24.30 -12.00 11.18
C GLU A 266 23.79 -11.07 12.29
N SER A 267 24.22 -9.81 12.28
CA SER A 267 23.77 -8.79 13.24
C SER A 267 22.25 -8.56 13.15
N LEU A 268 21.71 -8.42 11.94
CA LEU A 268 20.29 -8.17 11.71
C LEU A 268 19.44 -9.39 12.06
N GLU A 269 19.87 -10.60 11.71
CA GLU A 269 19.17 -11.83 12.08
C GLU A 269 19.19 -12.08 13.60
N THR A 270 20.31 -11.80 14.27
CA THR A 270 20.39 -11.86 15.73
C THR A 270 19.40 -10.88 16.37
N LYS A 271 19.34 -9.65 15.85
CA LYS A 271 18.37 -8.65 16.29
C LYS A 271 16.93 -9.11 16.09
N ARG A 272 16.64 -9.76 14.95
CA ARG A 272 15.30 -10.31 14.64
C ARG A 272 14.84 -11.31 15.70
N ILE A 273 15.69 -12.27 16.05
CA ILE A 273 15.42 -13.27 17.09
C ILE A 273 15.14 -12.57 18.43
N PHE A 274 15.96 -11.58 18.77
CA PHE A 274 15.83 -10.85 20.02
C PHE A 274 14.51 -10.06 20.11
N ILE A 275 14.17 -9.26 19.10
CA ILE A 275 12.93 -8.46 19.10
C ILE A 275 11.68 -9.35 19.08
N GLU A 276 11.72 -10.50 18.40
CA GLU A 276 10.62 -11.46 18.37
C GLU A 276 10.38 -12.03 19.78
N ARG A 277 11.44 -12.45 20.48
CA ARG A 277 11.35 -12.91 21.88
C ARG A 277 10.79 -11.83 22.80
N LEU A 278 11.28 -10.60 22.71
CA LEU A 278 10.79 -9.49 23.53
C LEU A 278 9.31 -9.16 23.24
N THR A 279 8.89 -9.28 21.98
CA THR A 279 7.48 -9.11 21.59
C THR A 279 6.62 -10.19 22.19
N GLU A 280 7.09 -11.44 22.21
CA GLU A 280 6.36 -12.54 22.83
C GLU A 280 6.19 -12.35 24.34
N LEU A 281 7.25 -11.88 25.02
CA LEU A 281 7.23 -11.51 26.45
C LEU A 281 6.38 -10.27 26.77
N GLY A 282 5.85 -9.58 25.75
CA GLY A 282 4.92 -8.46 25.95
C GLY A 282 5.58 -7.08 26.07
N LEU A 283 6.88 -6.93 25.79
CA LEU A 283 7.55 -5.62 25.84
C LEU A 283 7.12 -4.65 24.73
N TYR A 284 6.52 -5.16 23.65
CA TYR A 284 5.98 -4.35 22.56
C TYR A 284 4.48 -4.58 22.41
N PRO A 285 3.64 -4.17 23.40
CA PRO A 285 2.23 -4.58 23.44
C PRO A 285 1.43 -4.07 22.24
N TYR A 286 1.68 -2.83 21.80
CA TYR A 286 1.05 -2.27 20.60
C TYR A 286 1.47 -3.02 19.33
N SER A 287 2.77 -3.22 19.12
CA SER A 287 3.27 -3.97 17.95
C SER A 287 2.78 -5.42 17.98
N LYS A 288 2.79 -6.08 19.13
CA LYS A 288 2.25 -7.44 19.32
C LYS A 288 0.78 -7.49 18.89
N TYR A 289 -0.04 -6.53 19.35
CA TYR A 289 -1.44 -6.45 18.97
C TYR A 289 -1.59 -6.25 17.47
N TYR A 290 -1.01 -5.20 16.88
CA TYR A 290 -1.21 -4.89 15.46
C TYR A 290 -0.58 -5.92 14.50
N LEU A 291 0.52 -6.57 14.89
CA LEU A 291 1.21 -7.58 14.07
C LEU A 291 0.70 -9.01 14.30
N ARG A 292 -0.32 -9.23 15.15
CA ARG A 292 -0.87 -10.56 15.46
C ARG A 292 -1.28 -11.35 14.21
N ASP A 293 -1.85 -10.68 13.21
CA ASP A 293 -2.26 -11.34 11.96
C ASP A 293 -1.06 -11.77 11.11
N ILE A 294 0.09 -11.09 11.27
CA ILE A 294 1.35 -11.50 10.63
C ILE A 294 1.91 -12.71 11.35
N LYS A 295 1.92 -12.70 12.69
CA LYS A 295 2.31 -13.85 13.51
C LYS A 295 1.52 -15.11 13.14
N LEU A 296 0.20 -14.99 13.00
CA LEU A 296 -0.67 -16.11 12.58
C LEU A 296 -0.33 -16.65 11.18
N ARG A 297 0.08 -15.79 10.24
CA ARG A 297 0.40 -16.19 8.85
C ARG A 297 1.83 -16.66 8.64
N ARG A 298 2.81 -16.07 9.33
CA ARG A 298 4.25 -16.25 9.09
C ARG A 298 4.99 -16.92 10.25
N GLY A 299 4.32 -17.19 11.36
CA GLY A 299 4.97 -17.69 12.59
C GLY A 299 5.82 -16.66 13.32
N SER A 300 5.91 -15.42 12.83
CA SER A 300 6.65 -14.31 13.46
C SER A 300 5.91 -12.97 13.36
N TYR A 301 6.00 -12.11 14.38
CA TYR A 301 5.40 -10.76 14.35
C TYR A 301 6.13 -9.89 13.33
N TRP A 302 7.47 -9.97 13.30
CA TRP A 302 8.32 -9.11 12.47
C TRP A 302 8.63 -9.71 11.09
N GLY A 303 7.95 -10.79 10.69
CA GLY A 303 8.20 -11.51 9.44
C GLY A 303 7.99 -10.68 8.16
N ASN A 304 7.27 -9.56 8.25
CA ASN A 304 7.09 -8.58 7.16
C ASN A 304 8.04 -7.37 7.27
N HIS A 305 9.04 -7.37 8.14
CA HIS A 305 9.98 -6.26 8.27
C HIS A 305 11.33 -6.59 7.62
N PHE A 306 11.90 -5.62 6.90
CA PHE A 306 13.17 -5.75 6.20
C PHE A 306 14.35 -5.75 7.16
N SER A 307 15.36 -6.56 6.84
CA SER A 307 16.73 -6.44 7.32
C SER A 307 17.45 -5.47 6.37
N THR A 308 17.71 -4.25 6.83
CA THR A 308 18.25 -3.18 5.97
C THR A 308 19.76 -3.09 6.07
N ILE A 309 20.43 -3.23 4.94
CA ILE A 309 21.87 -2.95 4.83
C ILE A 309 22.00 -1.68 3.99
N GLY A 310 22.62 -0.67 4.59
CA GLY A 310 22.89 0.60 3.93
C GLY A 310 24.38 0.83 3.71
N LEU A 311 24.71 1.95 3.07
CA LEU A 311 26.09 2.35 2.82
C LEU A 311 26.25 3.86 2.92
N VAL A 312 27.49 4.28 3.12
CA VAL A 312 27.92 5.69 3.09
C VAL A 312 29.29 5.82 2.44
N GLY A 313 29.55 6.98 1.84
CA GLY A 313 30.87 7.36 1.34
C GLY A 313 31.33 6.62 0.08
N MET A 314 30.42 6.30 -0.86
CA MET A 314 30.83 5.69 -2.13
C MET A 314 31.86 6.56 -2.85
N ASN A 315 31.65 7.87 -2.88
CA ASN A 315 32.57 8.79 -3.55
C ASN A 315 34.00 8.68 -2.99
N GLU A 316 34.15 8.76 -1.67
CA GLU A 316 35.47 8.66 -1.04
C GLU A 316 36.03 7.24 -1.13
N ALA A 317 35.20 6.20 -1.19
CA ALA A 317 35.67 4.83 -1.46
C ALA A 317 36.33 4.72 -2.84
N LEU A 318 35.76 5.37 -3.86
CA LEU A 318 36.33 5.43 -5.20
C LEU A 318 37.62 6.26 -5.24
N LEU A 319 37.66 7.39 -4.54
CA LEU A 319 38.86 8.23 -4.44
C LEU A 319 40.01 7.45 -3.80
N ASN A 320 39.76 6.78 -2.67
CA ASN A 320 40.78 6.02 -1.96
C ASN A 320 41.27 4.79 -2.76
N LEU A 321 40.40 4.15 -3.56
CA LEU A 321 40.75 2.94 -4.31
C LEU A 321 41.35 3.23 -5.70
N LEU A 322 40.70 4.13 -6.45
CA LEU A 322 40.95 4.34 -7.88
C LEU A 322 41.63 5.69 -8.17
N GLY A 323 41.70 6.60 -7.19
CA GLY A 323 42.09 7.99 -7.41
C GLY A 323 41.09 8.76 -8.29
N LYS A 324 39.87 8.24 -8.46
CA LYS A 324 38.82 8.84 -9.30
C LYS A 324 37.50 8.87 -8.54
N ASP A 325 36.77 9.96 -8.67
CA ASP A 325 35.50 10.16 -7.98
C ASP A 325 34.30 9.52 -8.73
N ILE A 326 33.12 9.60 -8.12
CA ILE A 326 31.87 9.03 -8.65
C ILE A 326 31.36 9.71 -9.93
N THR A 327 31.89 10.88 -10.25
CA THR A 327 31.46 11.72 -11.38
C THR A 327 32.17 11.31 -12.67
N THR A 328 33.35 10.71 -12.54
CA THR A 328 34.04 10.10 -13.69
C THR A 328 33.28 8.88 -14.21
N GLY A 329 33.34 8.64 -15.53
CA GLY A 329 32.71 7.46 -16.13
C GLY A 329 33.22 6.13 -15.56
N GLU A 330 34.49 6.07 -15.15
CA GLU A 330 35.08 4.88 -14.51
C GLU A 330 34.59 4.69 -13.07
N GLY A 331 34.59 5.76 -12.26
CA GLY A 331 34.08 5.71 -10.89
C GLY A 331 32.59 5.41 -10.84
N ASN A 332 31.79 6.02 -11.73
CA ASN A 332 30.37 5.73 -11.83
C ASN A 332 30.10 4.26 -12.18
N ARG A 333 30.79 3.70 -13.19
CA ARG A 333 30.66 2.28 -13.56
C ARG A 333 31.04 1.36 -12.40
N PHE A 334 32.09 1.69 -11.64
CA PHE A 334 32.48 0.87 -10.50
C PHE A 334 31.49 0.99 -9.33
N ALA A 335 30.97 2.19 -9.02
CA ALA A 335 29.89 2.35 -8.04
C ALA A 335 28.65 1.53 -8.42
N GLN A 336 28.27 1.53 -9.70
CA GLN A 336 27.20 0.67 -10.21
C GLN A 336 27.49 -0.82 -10.00
N ARG A 337 28.74 -1.27 -10.25
CA ARG A 337 29.18 -2.65 -9.99
C ARG A 337 29.04 -3.00 -8.51
N VAL A 338 29.48 -2.12 -7.60
CA VAL A 338 29.37 -2.31 -6.15
C VAL A 338 27.89 -2.43 -5.72
N LEU A 339 27.03 -1.50 -6.12
CA LEU A 339 25.60 -1.55 -5.77
C LEU A 339 24.92 -2.82 -6.29
N ASN A 340 25.22 -3.22 -7.54
CA ASN A 340 24.70 -4.47 -8.12
C ASN A 340 25.21 -5.71 -7.38
N HIS A 341 26.46 -5.69 -6.92
CA HIS A 341 27.05 -6.75 -6.10
C HIS A 341 26.32 -6.90 -4.76
N MET A 342 26.09 -5.78 -4.06
CA MET A 342 25.32 -5.77 -2.81
C MET A 342 23.90 -6.32 -3.01
N ARG A 343 23.21 -5.93 -4.09
CA ARG A 343 21.88 -6.47 -4.42
C ARG A 343 21.89 -7.98 -4.62
N LYS A 344 22.90 -8.52 -5.33
CA LYS A 344 23.05 -9.97 -5.53
C LYS A 344 23.22 -10.71 -4.20
N LYS A 345 24.05 -10.17 -3.29
CA LYS A 345 24.23 -10.72 -1.93
C LYS A 345 22.92 -10.67 -1.13
N MET A 346 22.16 -9.59 -1.20
CA MET A 346 20.84 -9.52 -0.56
C MET A 346 19.87 -10.59 -1.05
N ILE A 347 19.80 -10.82 -2.36
CA ILE A 347 18.96 -11.90 -2.93
C ILE A 347 19.38 -13.26 -2.37
N LYS A 348 20.68 -13.50 -2.22
CA LYS A 348 21.22 -14.72 -1.57
C LYS A 348 20.76 -14.81 -0.11
N TYR A 349 20.87 -13.74 0.67
CA TYR A 349 20.41 -13.71 2.07
C TYR A 349 18.90 -13.96 2.20
N GLN A 350 18.08 -13.39 1.31
CA GLN A 350 16.63 -13.64 1.31
C GLN A 350 16.30 -15.11 1.08
N LYS A 351 17.06 -15.81 0.23
CA LYS A 351 16.89 -17.25 -0.02
C LYS A 351 17.36 -18.09 1.16
N GLU A 352 18.48 -17.71 1.80
CA GLU A 352 19.06 -18.44 2.94
C GLU A 352 18.20 -18.33 4.20
N THR A 353 17.68 -17.14 4.49
CA THR A 353 17.05 -16.83 5.79
C THR A 353 15.53 -16.81 5.76
N ASP A 354 14.93 -16.86 4.57
CA ASP A 354 13.49 -16.62 4.34
C ASP A 354 13.01 -15.21 4.74
N ASN A 355 13.91 -14.31 5.16
CA ASN A 355 13.62 -12.95 5.58
C ASN A 355 13.82 -11.95 4.43
N MET A 356 13.18 -10.78 4.52
CA MET A 356 13.30 -9.74 3.50
C MET A 356 14.53 -8.86 3.75
N TYR A 357 15.23 -8.47 2.69
CA TYR A 357 16.40 -7.61 2.73
C TYR A 357 16.25 -6.46 1.74
N ASN A 358 16.75 -5.27 2.11
CA ASN A 358 16.79 -4.14 1.18
C ASN A 358 18.08 -3.33 1.30
N LEU A 359 18.43 -2.68 0.19
CA LEU A 359 19.57 -1.78 0.06
C LEU A 359 19.11 -0.35 0.24
N GLU A 360 19.67 0.35 1.23
CA GLU A 360 19.29 1.73 1.55
C GLU A 360 20.45 2.71 1.35
N ALA A 361 20.13 3.86 0.77
CA ALA A 361 20.96 5.05 0.83
C ALA A 361 20.77 5.71 2.21
N THR A 362 21.48 5.16 3.20
CA THR A 362 21.43 5.61 4.61
C THR A 362 21.43 7.15 4.68
N PRO A 363 20.48 7.78 5.39
CA PRO A 363 20.49 9.25 5.60
C PRO A 363 21.76 9.77 6.28
N ALA A 364 22.35 8.93 7.15
CA ALA A 364 23.67 9.06 7.72
C ALA A 364 23.99 10.40 8.44
N GLU A 365 22.98 11.12 8.94
CA GLU A 365 23.11 12.45 9.58
C GLU A 365 24.27 12.56 10.59
N GLY A 366 24.36 11.61 11.53
CA GLY A 366 25.51 11.51 12.44
C GLY A 366 26.58 10.52 11.99
N THR A 367 26.21 9.56 11.14
CA THR A 367 27.06 8.44 10.73
C THR A 367 28.20 8.90 9.81
N THR A 368 27.97 9.87 8.93
CA THR A 368 28.99 10.44 8.04
C THR A 368 30.19 10.96 8.85
N TYR A 369 29.94 11.83 9.84
CA TYR A 369 30.96 12.37 10.72
C TYR A 369 31.56 11.31 11.64
N ARG A 370 30.71 10.45 12.23
CA ARG A 370 31.17 9.46 13.20
C ARG A 370 32.18 8.48 12.59
N LEU A 371 31.89 7.96 11.40
CA LEU A 371 32.78 7.02 10.74
C LEU A 371 34.07 7.70 10.30
N ALA A 372 33.96 8.87 9.67
CA ALA A 372 35.12 9.66 9.25
C ALA A 372 36.07 9.99 10.41
N LYS A 373 35.54 10.39 11.58
CA LYS A 373 36.34 10.59 12.80
C LYS A 373 37.08 9.35 13.30
N LEU A 374 36.42 8.18 13.21
CA LEU A 374 37.05 6.93 13.60
C LEU A 374 38.12 6.50 12.61
N ASP A 375 37.92 6.78 11.33
CA ASP A 375 38.89 6.55 10.27
C ASP A 375 40.09 7.47 10.40
N GLN A 376 39.90 8.77 10.60
CA GLN A 376 40.98 9.75 10.80
C GLN A 376 41.95 9.33 11.90
N LYS A 377 41.43 8.76 13.01
CA LYS A 377 42.25 8.28 14.13
C LYS A 377 43.10 7.05 13.79
N LYS A 378 42.67 6.23 12.82
CA LYS A 378 43.30 4.95 12.47
C LYS A 378 44.13 5.02 11.19
N PHE A 379 43.70 5.86 10.25
CA PHE A 379 44.22 5.99 8.90
C PHE A 379 44.39 7.48 8.60
N PRO A 380 45.52 8.10 8.98
CA PRO A 380 45.74 9.53 8.83
C PRO A 380 45.63 10.03 7.38
N ASP A 381 45.97 9.17 6.42
CA ASP A 381 46.03 9.52 4.99
C ASP A 381 44.73 9.18 4.21
N ILE A 382 43.69 8.71 4.90
CA ILE A 382 42.41 8.40 4.25
C ILE A 382 41.73 9.67 3.74
N ILE A 383 41.16 9.60 2.54
CA ILE A 383 40.51 10.74 1.90
C ILE A 383 39.07 10.91 2.44
N PHE A 384 38.73 12.14 2.82
CA PHE A 384 37.39 12.57 3.24
C PHE A 384 36.70 13.43 2.18
N ALA A 385 35.38 13.66 2.32
CA ALA A 385 34.64 14.53 1.40
C ALA A 385 35.09 16.00 1.48
N ASN A 386 35.57 16.43 2.66
CA ASN A 386 36.15 17.75 2.93
C ASN A 386 37.64 17.67 3.28
N ASP A 387 38.38 16.75 2.65
CA ASP A 387 39.78 16.45 2.99
C ASP A 387 40.70 17.68 3.05
N GLU A 388 40.57 18.61 2.10
CA GLU A 388 41.34 19.85 2.10
C GLU A 388 41.08 20.70 3.36
N ALA A 389 39.81 20.87 3.74
CA ALA A 389 39.44 21.63 4.93
C ALA A 389 39.90 20.93 6.22
N VAL A 390 39.92 19.59 6.23
CA VAL A 390 40.45 18.81 7.36
C VAL A 390 41.94 19.04 7.50
N LYS A 391 42.70 18.97 6.41
CA LYS A 391 44.17 19.11 6.39
C LYS A 391 44.64 20.54 6.63
N GLN A 392 43.95 21.54 6.04
CA GLN A 392 44.36 22.94 6.12
C GLN A 392 43.84 23.65 7.37
N ASN A 393 42.60 23.36 7.76
CA ASN A 393 41.87 24.15 8.76
C ASN A 393 41.48 23.35 10.01
N GLY A 394 41.91 22.08 10.11
CA GLY A 394 41.53 21.20 11.23
C GLY A 394 40.01 20.97 11.30
N ALA A 395 39.30 21.06 10.16
CA ALA A 395 37.86 20.88 10.12
C ALA A 395 37.47 19.44 10.51
N GLU A 396 36.24 19.29 11.01
CA GLU A 396 35.68 17.99 11.32
C GLU A 396 35.46 17.17 10.03
N PRO A 397 36.01 15.95 9.92
CA PRO A 397 35.91 15.17 8.68
C PRO A 397 34.51 14.57 8.50
N TYR A 398 34.05 14.47 7.26
CA TYR A 398 32.82 13.76 6.91
C TYR A 398 32.94 13.00 5.58
N TYR A 399 32.02 12.07 5.38
CA TYR A 399 31.85 11.34 4.12
C TYR A 399 30.61 11.79 3.36
N THR A 400 30.66 11.69 2.05
CA THR A 400 29.53 11.96 1.16
C THR A 400 28.42 10.95 1.42
N ASN A 401 27.18 11.42 1.44
CA ASN A 401 26.06 10.56 1.82
C ASN A 401 25.85 9.44 0.79
N SER A 402 25.83 8.18 1.23
CA SER A 402 25.55 7.02 0.37
C SER A 402 26.34 7.00 -0.93
N SER A 403 25.67 7.05 -2.09
CA SER A 403 26.27 7.17 -3.43
C SER A 403 25.94 8.50 -4.11
N GLN A 404 25.66 9.54 -3.32
CA GLN A 404 25.39 10.88 -3.84
C GLN A 404 26.64 11.49 -4.48
N LEU A 405 26.43 12.53 -5.28
CA LEU A 405 27.50 13.39 -5.77
C LEU A 405 28.15 14.15 -4.60
N PRO A 406 29.44 14.52 -4.72
CA PRO A 406 30.06 15.46 -3.79
C PRO A 406 29.25 16.74 -3.67
N VAL A 407 29.24 17.32 -2.46
CA VAL A 407 28.55 18.60 -2.22
C VAL A 407 29.17 19.68 -3.09
N GLY A 408 28.33 20.42 -3.82
CA GLY A 408 28.79 21.51 -4.68
C GLY A 408 29.37 21.08 -6.04
N TYR A 409 29.24 19.80 -6.42
CA TYR A 409 29.75 19.31 -7.70
C TYR A 409 29.17 20.04 -8.92
N THR A 410 27.84 20.20 -8.97
CA THR A 410 27.16 20.89 -10.06
C THR A 410 25.95 21.68 -9.55
N ASN A 411 25.65 22.78 -10.25
CA ASN A 411 24.42 23.55 -10.10
C ASN A 411 23.37 23.17 -11.16
N ASP A 412 23.73 22.35 -12.15
CA ASP A 412 22.79 21.85 -13.14
C ASP A 412 22.10 20.58 -12.61
N ILE A 413 20.79 20.70 -12.38
CA ILE A 413 19.98 19.59 -11.91
C ILE A 413 19.92 18.44 -12.93
N PHE A 414 19.98 18.73 -14.23
CA PHE A 414 19.91 17.68 -15.26
C PHE A 414 21.21 16.89 -15.32
N GLU A 415 22.36 17.55 -15.20
CA GLU A 415 23.64 16.85 -15.04
C GLU A 415 23.65 15.96 -13.79
N ALA A 416 23.15 16.48 -12.66
CA ALA A 416 23.04 15.70 -11.44
C ALA A 416 22.11 14.49 -11.61
N LEU A 417 20.98 14.66 -12.31
CA LEU A 417 20.04 13.58 -12.63
C LEU A 417 20.67 12.54 -13.55
N ASP A 418 21.36 12.96 -14.61
CA ASP A 418 22.01 12.08 -15.59
C ASP A 418 23.07 11.19 -14.92
N LEU A 419 23.85 11.75 -13.99
CA LEU A 419 24.87 10.99 -13.24
C LEU A 419 24.28 10.06 -12.17
N GLN A 420 23.12 10.39 -11.62
CA GLN A 420 22.55 9.72 -10.44
C GLN A 420 21.44 8.73 -10.76
N ASP A 421 20.67 8.88 -11.84
CA ASP A 421 19.47 8.05 -12.09
C ASP A 421 19.76 6.54 -12.01
N ASP A 422 20.80 6.10 -12.71
CA ASP A 422 21.24 4.70 -12.71
C ASP A 422 21.71 4.20 -11.34
N LEU A 423 22.32 5.04 -10.53
CA LEU A 423 22.76 4.67 -9.18
C LEU A 423 21.56 4.58 -8.24
N GLN A 424 20.68 5.59 -8.29
CA GLN A 424 19.53 5.69 -7.38
C GLN A 424 18.51 4.56 -7.61
N THR A 425 18.34 4.13 -8.85
CA THR A 425 17.46 2.99 -9.19
C THR A 425 17.97 1.64 -8.68
N LYS A 426 19.23 1.55 -8.24
CA LYS A 426 19.80 0.32 -7.66
C LYS A 426 19.44 0.13 -6.19
N TYR A 427 19.00 1.17 -5.49
CA TYR A 427 18.48 1.02 -4.14
C TYR A 427 17.08 0.38 -4.17
N THR A 428 16.96 -0.76 -3.49
CA THR A 428 15.68 -1.49 -3.35
C THR A 428 14.91 -1.06 -2.10
N GLY A 429 15.62 -0.47 -1.13
CA GLY A 429 15.08 0.25 0.01
C GLY A 429 15.07 1.75 -0.27
N GLY A 430 15.37 2.53 0.77
CA GLY A 430 15.22 3.97 0.68
C GLY A 430 16.31 4.71 -0.09
N THR A 431 15.91 5.64 -0.95
CA THR A 431 16.82 6.65 -1.49
C THR A 431 16.07 7.91 -1.88
N VAL A 432 16.79 9.02 -2.06
CA VAL A 432 16.28 10.32 -2.48
C VAL A 432 17.39 11.09 -3.18
N LEU A 433 17.05 11.77 -4.28
CA LEU A 433 17.90 12.83 -4.83
C LEU A 433 17.36 14.19 -4.39
N HIS A 434 18.24 15.04 -3.85
CA HIS A 434 17.87 16.38 -3.40
C HIS A 434 18.30 17.43 -4.45
N GLY A 435 17.32 18.11 -5.05
CA GLY A 435 17.55 19.33 -5.82
C GLY A 435 17.51 20.53 -4.88
N PHE A 436 18.65 21.00 -4.41
CA PHE A 436 18.74 22.19 -3.57
C PHE A 436 18.55 23.45 -4.42
N LEU A 437 17.65 24.33 -4.01
CA LEU A 437 17.32 25.57 -4.71
C LEU A 437 17.71 26.76 -3.82
N GLY A 438 18.30 27.79 -4.42
CA GLY A 438 18.69 29.00 -3.67
C GLY A 438 17.51 29.70 -2.99
N GLU A 439 16.37 29.78 -3.66
CA GLU A 439 15.13 30.30 -3.09
C GLU A 439 13.89 29.58 -3.66
N LYS A 440 12.72 29.92 -3.13
CA LYS A 440 11.45 29.36 -3.61
C LYS A 440 11.20 29.80 -5.05
N VAL A 441 10.91 28.84 -5.92
CA VAL A 441 10.42 29.11 -7.28
C VAL A 441 8.98 29.59 -7.20
N ASN A 442 8.73 30.81 -7.69
CA ASN A 442 7.40 31.44 -7.66
C ASN A 442 6.51 31.01 -8.84
N ASP A 443 7.11 30.63 -9.97
CA ASP A 443 6.37 30.14 -11.13
C ASP A 443 6.00 28.65 -10.98
N ILE A 444 4.71 28.40 -10.83
CA ILE A 444 4.14 27.06 -10.65
C ILE A 444 4.33 26.21 -11.91
N GLU A 445 4.23 26.79 -13.11
CA GLU A 445 4.36 26.04 -14.35
C GLU A 445 5.81 25.59 -14.56
N VAL A 446 6.80 26.36 -14.11
CA VAL A 446 8.21 25.93 -14.10
C VAL A 446 8.40 24.68 -13.24
N VAL A 447 7.95 24.70 -11.99
CA VAL A 447 8.09 23.55 -11.07
C VAL A 447 7.35 22.33 -11.62
N LYS A 448 6.14 22.52 -12.15
CA LYS A 448 5.32 21.46 -12.73
C LYS A 448 5.96 20.84 -13.97
N ASN A 449 6.54 21.66 -14.85
CA ASN A 449 7.26 21.18 -16.03
C ASN A 449 8.54 20.45 -15.63
N LEU A 450 9.26 20.91 -14.61
CA LEU A 450 10.43 20.23 -14.08
C LEU A 450 10.06 18.86 -13.47
N VAL A 451 9.06 18.80 -12.57
CA VAL A 451 8.53 17.55 -12.01
C VAL A 451 8.12 16.58 -13.13
N ARG A 452 7.36 17.06 -14.13
CA ARG A 452 6.93 16.25 -15.27
C ARG A 452 8.12 15.74 -16.05
N THR A 453 9.12 16.57 -16.32
CA THR A 453 10.33 16.20 -17.06
C THR A 453 11.10 15.12 -16.31
N ILE A 454 11.33 15.30 -15.00
CA ILE A 454 12.02 14.29 -14.18
C ILE A 454 11.23 12.97 -14.20
N ALA A 455 9.93 13.02 -13.90
CA ALA A 455 9.09 11.82 -13.80
C ALA A 455 8.85 11.09 -15.14
N THR A 456 9.10 11.73 -16.29
CA THR A 456 8.90 11.12 -17.62
C THR A 456 10.19 10.72 -18.31
N LYS A 457 11.31 11.38 -18.00
CA LYS A 457 12.62 11.10 -18.61
C LYS A 457 13.53 10.23 -17.76
N TYR A 458 13.33 10.22 -16.44
CA TYR A 458 14.20 9.52 -15.50
C TYR A 458 13.44 8.45 -14.71
N SER A 459 14.18 7.48 -14.19
CA SER A 459 13.66 6.36 -13.42
C SER A 459 13.80 6.53 -11.90
N LEU A 460 14.28 7.70 -11.45
CA LEU A 460 14.52 7.99 -10.04
C LEU A 460 13.29 7.69 -9.19
N PRO A 461 13.46 6.93 -8.09
CA PRO A 461 12.32 6.51 -7.28
C PRO A 461 11.75 7.65 -6.44
N TYR A 462 12.59 8.60 -6.03
CA TYR A 462 12.22 9.70 -5.17
C TYR A 462 13.18 10.87 -5.36
N PHE A 463 12.63 12.06 -5.52
CA PHE A 463 13.37 13.31 -5.62
C PHE A 463 12.64 14.41 -4.86
N THR A 464 13.37 15.42 -4.44
CA THR A 464 12.84 16.58 -3.72
C THR A 464 13.41 17.87 -4.29
N PHE A 465 12.65 18.94 -4.17
CA PHE A 465 13.13 20.30 -4.39
C PHE A 465 13.15 21.01 -3.05
N THR A 466 14.33 21.42 -2.61
CA THR A 466 14.53 21.98 -1.27
C THR A 466 14.97 23.44 -1.41
N PRO A 467 14.04 24.41 -1.35
CA PRO A 467 14.40 25.82 -1.37
C PRO A 467 14.98 26.25 -0.03
N THR A 468 16.00 27.11 -0.08
CA THR A 468 16.53 27.75 1.12
C THR A 468 15.58 28.85 1.61
N PHE A 469 15.42 28.91 2.93
CA PHE A 469 14.71 29.98 3.62
C PHE A 469 15.40 30.28 4.94
N SER A 470 15.24 31.51 5.42
CA SER A 470 15.68 31.95 6.74
C SER A 470 14.47 32.15 7.64
N ILE A 471 14.64 32.00 8.95
CA ILE A 471 13.57 32.22 9.94
C ILE A 471 13.92 33.47 10.75
N CYS A 472 13.05 34.48 10.68
CA CYS A 472 13.09 35.65 11.55
C CYS A 472 12.11 35.46 12.72
N PRO A 473 12.51 35.76 13.97
CA PRO A 473 11.62 35.67 15.13
C PRO A 473 10.35 36.52 14.98
N GLU A 474 10.44 37.66 14.29
CA GLU A 474 9.30 38.57 14.08
C GLU A 474 8.52 38.26 12.79
N HIS A 475 9.24 37.94 11.70
CA HIS A 475 8.66 37.87 10.36
C HIS A 475 8.45 36.44 9.84
N GLY A 476 8.83 35.42 10.62
CA GLY A 476 8.74 34.02 10.23
C GLY A 476 9.64 33.67 9.04
N TYR A 477 9.10 32.88 8.11
CA TYR A 477 9.83 32.41 6.93
C TYR A 477 10.15 33.53 5.94
N ILE A 478 11.43 33.62 5.55
CA ILE A 478 11.97 34.55 4.57
C ILE A 478 12.62 33.73 3.46
N ALA A 479 12.25 34.00 2.21
CA ALA A 479 12.84 33.30 1.06
C ALA A 479 14.34 33.59 0.94
N GLY A 480 15.15 32.55 0.73
CA GLY A 480 16.60 32.64 0.57
C GLY A 480 17.40 32.59 1.89
N GLU A 481 18.72 32.54 1.74
CA GLU A 481 19.67 32.64 2.85
C GLU A 481 19.94 34.11 3.19
N HIS A 482 19.64 34.51 4.43
CA HIS A 482 19.85 35.86 4.92
C HIS A 482 20.55 35.79 6.27
N GLN A 483 21.69 36.48 6.42
CA GLN A 483 22.32 36.66 7.74
C GLN A 483 21.61 37.72 8.58
N THR A 484 20.77 38.54 7.95
CA THR A 484 20.06 39.64 8.59
C THR A 484 18.70 39.78 7.93
N CYS A 485 17.64 39.89 8.73
CA CYS A 485 16.29 39.98 8.22
C CYS A 485 16.17 41.18 7.27
N PRO A 486 15.76 41.01 6.00
CA PRO A 486 15.63 42.14 5.08
C PRO A 486 14.57 43.15 5.53
N LYS A 487 13.60 42.73 6.36
CA LYS A 487 12.48 43.53 6.87
C LYS A 487 12.83 44.32 8.14
N CYS A 488 13.18 43.65 9.24
CA CYS A 488 13.48 44.32 10.52
C CYS A 488 14.96 44.50 10.84
N LYS A 489 15.87 44.06 9.96
CA LYS A 489 17.32 44.17 10.14
C LYS A 489 17.89 43.47 11.38
N VAL A 490 17.10 42.62 12.06
CA VAL A 490 17.57 41.73 13.11
C VAL A 490 18.52 40.69 12.51
N LYS A 491 19.70 40.50 13.13
CA LYS A 491 20.62 39.42 12.76
C LYS A 491 19.94 38.06 12.95
N LEU A 492 19.96 37.26 11.90
CA LEU A 492 19.45 35.89 11.91
C LEU A 492 20.63 35.02 12.35
N ASN A 493 20.66 34.63 13.62
CA ASN A 493 21.83 33.98 14.22
C ASN A 493 22.26 32.72 13.44
N LYS A 494 23.57 32.63 13.15
CA LYS A 494 24.28 31.40 12.73
C LYS A 494 24.76 30.55 13.91
N GLU A 495 24.42 30.93 15.15
CA GLU A 495 24.85 30.16 16.31
C GLU A 495 24.06 28.86 16.42
N LYS A 496 24.82 27.76 16.41
CA LYS A 496 24.37 26.38 16.65
C LYS A 496 23.29 26.39 17.72
N VAL A 497 22.05 26.09 17.34
CA VAL A 497 21.01 25.69 18.29
C VAL A 497 21.56 24.43 18.96
N LYS A 498 22.17 24.59 20.14
CA LYS A 498 22.37 23.49 21.08
C LYS A 498 20.96 23.08 21.48
N PHE A 499 20.45 22.02 20.85
CA PHE A 499 19.32 21.31 21.40
C PHE A 499 19.79 20.72 22.73
N GLU A 500 19.53 21.42 23.83
CA GLU A 500 19.49 20.77 25.13
C GLU A 500 18.40 19.70 25.04
N LYS A 501 18.84 18.45 25.16
CA LYS A 501 17.94 17.30 25.24
C LYS A 501 17.07 17.48 26.47
N VAL A 502 15.75 17.57 26.27
CA VAL A 502 14.75 17.24 27.29
C VAL A 502 14.47 15.75 27.21
#